data_AF-A0A6P7KPX6-F1
#
_entry.id   AF-A0A6P7KPX6-F1
#
_cell.length_a   1.000
_cell.length_b   1.000
_cell.length_c   1.000
_cell.angle_alpha   90.00
_cell.angle_beta   90.00
_cell.angle_gamma   90.00
#
_symmetry.space_group_name_H-M   'P 1'
#
loop_
_entity.id
_entity.type
_entity.pdbx_description
1 polymer ?
#
loop_
_entity_poly.entity_id
_entity_poly.type
_entity_poly.pdbx_seq_one_letter_code
_entity_poly.pdbx_strand_id
1 'polypeptide(L)'
;MQNNNNMIRRFIGVLQLKCSSDSVLYNLGKEFHLQSCTRNKEVTDAAPVSPSKKPRTETNLTEERPVLRFARLSNHATTPTRGSSKAAGYDLYSAYDYSIGSMDKAIVKTDIQIAVPHGCYGRVAPRSGLAAKHFIDVGAGVVDEDYRGNLGVVLFNFSKETFEVRKGDRVAQLLCEKICYPDLVEQETLDETDRGAGGFGSTGHN
;
A
#
# COMPACT_ATOMS: atom_id res chain seq x y z
N MET A 1 -26.76 -26.00 60.44
CA MET A 1 -26.26 -26.18 59.07
C MET A 1 -24.93 -25.45 58.98
N GLN A 2 -23.84 -26.19 59.19
CA GLN A 2 -22.46 -25.68 59.16
C GLN A 2 -22.07 -25.27 57.73
N ASN A 3 -21.44 -24.11 57.63
CA ASN A 3 -20.85 -23.56 56.41
C ASN A 3 -19.41 -24.09 56.29
N ASN A 4 -19.12 -24.85 55.24
CA ASN A 4 -17.79 -25.44 55.01
C ASN A 4 -16.88 -24.49 54.23
N ASN A 5 -15.72 -24.26 54.81
CA ASN A 5 -14.50 -23.72 54.21
C ASN A 5 -14.12 -24.47 52.93
N ASN A 6 -13.58 -23.76 51.93
CA ASN A 6 -12.21 -24.07 51.53
C ASN A 6 -11.46 -22.90 50.88
N MET A 7 -10.24 -22.74 51.36
CA MET A 7 -9.24 -21.72 51.13
C MET A 7 -8.19 -22.30 50.17
N ILE A 8 -7.90 -21.71 49.00
CA ILE A 8 -6.63 -21.96 48.29
C ILE A 8 -6.06 -20.65 47.75
N ARG A 9 -4.78 -20.47 48.10
CA ARG A 9 -3.94 -19.27 48.06
C ARG A 9 -3.40 -18.98 46.65
N ARG A 10 -3.34 -17.69 46.29
CA ARG A 10 -2.56 -17.16 45.15
C ARG A 10 -1.06 -17.23 45.48
N PHE A 11 -0.29 -17.95 44.68
CA PHE A 11 1.17 -17.84 44.63
C PHE A 11 1.55 -16.90 43.48
N ILE A 12 2.20 -15.79 43.82
CA ILE A 12 2.89 -14.89 42.88
C ILE A 12 4.32 -15.44 42.77
N GLY A 13 4.65 -15.99 41.60
CA GLY A 13 6.00 -16.43 41.25
C GLY A 13 6.65 -15.45 40.30
N VAL A 14 7.58 -14.64 40.81
CA VAL A 14 8.52 -13.84 40.04
C VAL A 14 9.54 -14.79 39.41
N LEU A 15 9.63 -14.83 38.08
CA LEU A 15 10.69 -15.56 37.39
C LEU A 15 11.67 -14.53 36.78
N GLN A 16 12.78 -14.34 37.50
CA GLN A 16 14.00 -13.72 36.96
C GLN A 16 14.54 -14.59 35.82
N LEU A 17 14.57 -14.05 34.61
CA LEU A 17 15.36 -14.62 33.51
C LEU A 17 16.81 -14.16 33.67
N LYS A 18 17.67 -15.11 34.06
CA LYS A 18 19.14 -14.98 33.99
C LYS A 18 19.56 -15.16 32.53
N CYS A 19 20.32 -14.20 32.03
CA CYS A 19 21.05 -14.31 30.77
C CYS A 19 22.28 -15.19 31.01
N SER A 20 22.38 -16.34 30.34
CA SER A 20 23.64 -17.07 30.20
C SER A 20 23.98 -17.20 28.72
N SER A 21 25.06 -16.55 28.35
CA SER A 21 25.91 -16.85 27.21
C SER A 21 26.13 -18.36 27.07
N ASP A 22 25.92 -18.90 25.88
CA ASP A 22 26.87 -19.85 25.28
C ASP A 22 26.62 -20.03 23.78
N SER A 23 27.72 -19.83 23.05
CA SER A 23 27.95 -20.04 21.63
C SER A 23 27.79 -21.50 21.23
N VAL A 24 27.07 -21.77 20.14
CA VAL A 24 27.09 -23.09 19.50
C VAL A 24 27.86 -23.03 18.18
N LEU A 25 28.94 -23.82 18.23
CA LEU A 25 29.88 -24.26 17.20
C LEU A 25 29.19 -24.83 15.95
N TYR A 26 29.63 -24.42 14.76
CA TYR A 26 29.50 -25.21 13.54
C TYR A 26 30.72 -26.11 13.38
N ASN A 27 30.50 -27.41 13.17
CA ASN A 27 31.54 -28.39 12.88
C ASN A 27 31.07 -29.28 11.72
N LEU A 28 31.81 -29.28 10.61
CA LEU A 28 32.60 -30.43 10.11
C LEU A 28 33.06 -30.13 8.68
N GLY A 29 34.34 -29.83 8.52
CA GLY A 29 34.99 -29.67 7.22
C GLY A 29 36.48 -30.00 7.34
N LYS A 30 36.83 -31.27 7.17
CA LYS A 30 38.20 -31.73 6.88
C LYS A 30 38.10 -32.95 5.97
N GLU A 31 38.58 -32.81 4.74
CA GLU A 31 39.81 -33.50 4.33
C GLU A 31 40.36 -32.89 3.04
N PHE A 32 41.65 -32.56 3.10
CA PHE A 32 42.50 -32.20 1.99
C PHE A 32 42.98 -33.48 1.30
N HIS A 33 42.88 -33.55 -0.02
CA HIS A 33 43.74 -34.45 -0.80
C HIS A 33 44.46 -33.66 -1.89
N LEU A 34 45.79 -33.69 -1.79
CA LEU A 34 46.75 -33.10 -2.70
C LEU A 34 47.08 -34.14 -3.76
N GLN A 35 46.88 -33.84 -5.04
CA GLN A 35 47.54 -34.60 -6.11
C GLN A 35 47.85 -33.69 -7.29
N SER A 36 49.15 -33.45 -7.46
CA SER A 36 49.76 -32.77 -8.60
C SER A 36 49.83 -33.70 -9.80
N CYS A 37 49.59 -33.20 -11.02
CA CYS A 37 50.41 -33.63 -12.17
C CYS A 37 50.36 -32.64 -13.36
N THR A 38 51.54 -32.11 -13.65
CA THR A 38 52.21 -31.78 -14.92
C THR A 38 51.48 -31.26 -16.17
N ARG A 39 52.13 -30.24 -16.75
CA ARG A 39 51.98 -29.64 -18.08
C ARG A 39 52.19 -30.67 -19.19
N ASN A 40 51.41 -30.54 -20.27
CA ASN A 40 51.88 -30.74 -21.65
C ASN A 40 51.21 -29.73 -22.59
N LYS A 41 52.04 -29.06 -23.40
CA LYS A 41 51.65 -28.26 -24.56
C LYS A 41 51.59 -29.19 -25.75
N GLU A 42 50.51 -29.15 -26.52
CA GLU A 42 50.55 -29.47 -27.96
C GLU A 42 49.57 -28.54 -28.68
N VAL A 43 50.10 -27.88 -29.71
CA VAL A 43 49.43 -26.95 -30.61
C VAL A 43 49.07 -27.75 -31.86
N THR A 44 47.81 -27.79 -32.25
CA THR A 44 47.41 -27.97 -33.65
C THR A 44 46.17 -27.13 -33.94
N ASP A 45 46.23 -26.44 -35.08
CA ASP A 45 45.28 -25.45 -35.56
C ASP A 45 43.87 -26.03 -35.79
N ALA A 46 42.87 -25.38 -35.21
CA ALA A 46 41.50 -25.41 -35.69
C ALA A 46 40.80 -24.10 -35.33
N ALA A 47 40.40 -23.35 -36.36
CA ALA A 47 39.81 -22.02 -36.27
C ALA A 47 38.57 -21.96 -35.34
N PRO A 48 38.52 -21.02 -34.37
CA PRO A 48 37.27 -20.70 -33.70
C PRO A 48 36.57 -19.53 -34.39
N VAL A 49 35.41 -19.86 -34.95
CA VAL A 49 34.38 -18.94 -35.42
C VAL A 49 34.10 -17.87 -34.35
N SER A 50 34.04 -16.61 -34.79
CA SER A 50 33.75 -15.45 -33.96
C SER A 50 32.42 -15.60 -33.22
N PRO A 51 32.37 -15.38 -31.89
CA PRO A 51 31.08 -15.30 -31.21
C PRO A 51 30.42 -13.98 -31.60
N SER A 52 29.40 -14.08 -32.43
CA SER A 52 28.46 -13.01 -32.75
C SER A 52 28.06 -12.27 -31.48
N LYS A 53 28.49 -11.00 -31.37
CA LYS A 53 27.95 -10.07 -30.37
C LYS A 53 26.43 -10.05 -30.53
N LYS A 54 25.73 -10.71 -29.61
CA LYS A 54 24.30 -10.45 -29.38
C LYS A 54 24.18 -8.93 -29.22
N PRO A 55 23.28 -8.25 -29.93
CA PRO A 55 23.02 -6.86 -29.61
C PRO A 55 22.55 -6.85 -28.16
N ARG A 56 23.24 -6.08 -27.31
CA ARG A 56 22.63 -5.61 -26.07
C ARG A 56 21.35 -4.92 -26.54
N THR A 57 20.20 -5.50 -26.19
CA THR A 57 18.94 -4.79 -26.23
C THR A 57 19.15 -3.58 -25.32
N GLU A 58 19.54 -2.46 -25.90
CA GLU A 58 19.39 -1.16 -25.27
C GLU A 58 17.90 -1.06 -24.99
N THR A 59 17.56 -1.30 -23.73
CA THR A 59 16.22 -1.09 -23.21
C THR A 59 15.95 0.39 -23.48
N ASN A 60 15.24 0.67 -24.57
CA ASN A 60 14.60 1.95 -24.77
C ASN A 60 13.70 2.12 -23.55
N LEU A 61 14.19 2.87 -22.57
CA LEU A 61 13.40 3.42 -21.48
C LEU A 61 12.48 4.48 -22.09
N THR A 62 11.56 4.04 -22.95
CA THR A 62 10.36 4.82 -23.19
C THR A 62 9.66 4.87 -21.85
N GLU A 63 9.73 6.02 -21.19
CA GLU A 63 8.88 6.39 -20.06
C GLU A 63 7.42 6.16 -20.48
N GLU A 64 6.92 4.94 -20.27
CA GLU A 64 5.54 4.60 -20.55
C GLU A 64 4.68 5.49 -19.66
N ARG A 65 3.85 6.32 -20.28
CA ARG A 65 2.93 7.19 -19.53
C ARG A 65 2.09 6.31 -18.60
N PRO A 66 1.95 6.66 -17.31
CA PRO A 66 1.16 5.86 -16.38
C PRO A 66 -0.28 5.75 -16.87
N VAL A 67 -0.80 4.53 -16.94
CA VAL A 67 -2.17 4.24 -17.40
C VAL A 67 -3.00 3.70 -16.25
N LEU A 68 -4.06 4.42 -15.88
CA LEU A 68 -5.12 3.91 -15.02
C LEU A 68 -6.07 3.04 -15.87
N ARG A 69 -6.14 1.75 -15.57
CA ARG A 69 -7.08 0.81 -16.21
C ARG A 69 -8.32 0.64 -15.34
N PHE A 70 -9.48 0.45 -15.97
CA PHE A 70 -10.72 0.14 -15.26
C PHE A 70 -11.61 -0.77 -16.10
N ALA A 71 -12.51 -1.50 -15.44
CA ALA A 71 -13.58 -2.26 -16.08
C ALA A 71 -14.90 -2.02 -15.34
N ARG A 72 -16.01 -1.98 -16.09
CA ARG A 72 -17.35 -1.88 -15.52
C ARG A 72 -17.82 -3.26 -15.06
N LEU A 73 -18.39 -3.31 -13.87
CA LEU A 73 -19.00 -4.50 -13.26
C LEU A 73 -20.50 -4.59 -13.54
N SER A 74 -21.12 -3.50 -13.99
CA SER A 74 -22.54 -3.45 -14.37
C SER A 74 -22.82 -2.37 -15.42
N ASN A 75 -24.05 -2.34 -15.91
CA ASN A 75 -24.59 -1.26 -16.75
C ASN A 75 -24.94 0.03 -15.98
N HIS A 76 -24.81 0.02 -14.65
CA HIS A 76 -25.01 1.20 -13.81
C HIS A 76 -23.75 2.07 -13.71
N ALA A 77 -22.58 1.48 -13.96
CA ALA A 77 -21.29 2.15 -13.86
C ALA A 77 -21.12 3.24 -14.93
N THR A 78 -20.52 4.36 -14.51
CA THR A 78 -20.14 5.47 -15.40
C THR A 78 -18.62 5.56 -15.49
N THR A 79 -18.07 5.82 -16.69
CA THR A 79 -16.63 6.00 -16.89
C THR A 79 -16.14 7.20 -16.08
N PRO A 80 -15.10 7.06 -15.23
CA PRO A 80 -14.52 8.20 -14.52
C PRO A 80 -14.03 9.29 -15.49
N THR A 81 -14.22 10.56 -15.13
CA THR A 81 -13.88 11.70 -16.01
C THR A 81 -12.98 12.70 -15.28
N ARG A 82 -12.28 13.56 -16.03
CA ARG A 82 -11.51 14.66 -15.44
C ARG A 82 -12.27 15.97 -15.62
N GLY A 83 -12.38 16.74 -14.53
CA GLY A 83 -13.02 18.06 -14.57
C GLY A 83 -12.23 19.11 -15.37
N SER A 84 -10.93 18.91 -15.58
CA SER A 84 -10.07 19.78 -16.41
C SER A 84 -8.83 19.04 -16.91
N SER A 85 -8.10 19.64 -17.84
CA SER A 85 -6.87 19.07 -18.43
C SER A 85 -5.75 18.84 -17.42
N LYS A 86 -5.78 19.52 -16.27
CA LYS A 86 -4.82 19.40 -15.16
C LYS A 86 -5.49 18.99 -13.83
N ALA A 87 -6.75 18.52 -13.86
CA ALA A 87 -7.38 17.96 -12.66
C ALA A 87 -6.55 16.80 -12.11
N ALA A 88 -6.32 16.81 -10.80
CA ALA A 88 -5.51 15.81 -10.11
C ALA A 88 -6.20 14.44 -10.06
N GLY A 89 -7.53 14.44 -9.88
CA GLY A 89 -8.32 13.22 -9.78
C GLY A 89 -9.32 13.03 -10.93
N TYR A 90 -9.77 11.79 -11.08
CA TYR A 90 -10.91 11.42 -11.90
C TYR A 90 -12.18 11.42 -11.03
N ASP A 91 -13.21 12.18 -11.42
CA ASP A 91 -14.53 12.14 -10.79
C ASP A 91 -15.08 10.70 -10.82
N LEU A 92 -15.48 10.20 -9.65
CA LEU A 92 -16.15 8.91 -9.45
C LEU A 92 -17.65 9.11 -9.33
N TYR A 93 -18.40 8.20 -9.94
CA TYR A 93 -19.85 8.31 -10.09
C TYR A 93 -20.56 7.25 -9.26
N SER A 94 -21.67 7.62 -8.62
CA SER A 94 -22.55 6.65 -7.98
C SER A 94 -23.23 5.76 -9.01
N ALA A 95 -23.22 4.44 -8.81
CA ALA A 95 -23.99 3.51 -9.62
C ALA A 95 -25.47 3.40 -9.18
N TYR A 96 -25.80 3.85 -7.96
CA TYR A 96 -27.12 3.68 -7.36
C TYR A 96 -27.60 4.93 -6.62
N ASP A 97 -28.86 4.94 -6.24
CA ASP A 97 -29.42 5.95 -5.35
C ASP A 97 -29.11 5.60 -3.88
N TYR A 98 -28.75 6.60 -3.09
CA TYR A 98 -28.53 6.49 -1.65
C TYR A 98 -29.13 7.69 -0.92
N SER A 99 -29.59 7.46 0.30
CA SER A 99 -30.00 8.50 1.24
C SER A 99 -29.11 8.37 2.47
N ILE A 100 -28.28 9.39 2.74
CA ILE A 100 -27.33 9.39 3.85
C ILE A 100 -27.85 10.34 4.92
N GLY A 101 -28.29 9.78 6.04
CA GLY A 101 -28.83 10.55 7.16
C GLY A 101 -27.83 11.54 7.74
N SER A 102 -28.34 12.49 8.53
CA SER A 102 -27.53 13.40 9.35
C SER A 102 -26.57 12.62 10.25
N MET A 103 -25.30 13.00 10.27
CA MET A 103 -24.25 12.35 11.08
C MET A 103 -24.06 10.85 10.79
N ASP A 104 -24.39 10.41 9.58
CA ASP A 104 -24.31 9.00 9.15
C ASP A 104 -23.30 8.81 8.00
N LYS A 105 -23.13 7.56 7.58
CA LYS A 105 -22.22 7.15 6.50
C LYS A 105 -22.84 6.14 5.56
N ALA A 106 -22.40 6.15 4.30
CA ALA A 106 -22.74 5.12 3.34
C ALA A 106 -21.54 4.70 2.50
N ILE A 107 -21.54 3.44 2.05
CA ILE A 107 -20.60 2.96 1.04
C ILE A 107 -21.31 3.05 -0.32
N VAL A 108 -21.00 4.11 -1.05
CA VAL A 108 -21.53 4.36 -2.39
C VAL A 108 -20.73 3.53 -3.39
N LYS A 109 -21.40 2.59 -4.06
CA LYS A 109 -20.76 1.73 -5.08
C LYS A 109 -20.62 2.48 -6.39
N THR A 110 -19.48 2.30 -7.04
CA THR A 110 -19.22 2.85 -8.38
C THR A 110 -19.46 1.82 -9.49
N ASP A 111 -19.50 0.54 -9.15
CA ASP A 111 -19.56 -0.59 -10.07
C ASP A 111 -18.44 -0.59 -11.11
N ILE A 112 -17.27 -0.06 -10.75
CA ILE A 112 -16.04 -0.28 -11.48
C ILE A 112 -15.03 -1.02 -10.61
N GLN A 113 -14.19 -1.82 -11.26
CA GLN A 113 -12.92 -2.28 -10.70
C GLN A 113 -11.79 -1.53 -11.41
N ILE A 114 -10.68 -1.31 -10.72
CA ILE A 114 -9.55 -0.55 -11.24
C ILE A 114 -8.24 -1.34 -11.14
N ALA A 115 -7.28 -0.95 -11.96
CA ALA A 115 -5.87 -1.28 -11.79
C ALA A 115 -5.07 0.01 -11.98
N VAL A 116 -4.58 0.55 -10.86
CA VAL A 116 -3.75 1.76 -10.83
C VAL A 116 -2.36 1.47 -11.45
N PRO A 117 -1.62 2.50 -11.91
CA PRO A 117 -0.25 2.32 -12.36
C PRO A 117 0.66 1.79 -11.23
N HIS A 118 1.68 1.02 -11.60
CA HIS A 118 2.64 0.49 -10.62
C HIS A 118 3.34 1.62 -9.85
N GLY A 119 3.53 1.41 -8.54
CA GLY A 119 4.12 2.42 -7.65
C GLY A 119 3.16 3.54 -7.29
N CYS A 120 1.85 3.33 -7.50
CA CYS A 120 0.80 4.22 -7.06
C CYS A 120 -0.26 3.45 -6.30
N TYR A 121 -0.94 4.13 -5.38
CA TYR A 121 -2.25 3.69 -4.88
C TYR A 121 -3.34 4.62 -5.38
N GLY A 122 -4.58 4.16 -5.34
CA GLY A 122 -5.74 5.00 -5.63
C GLY A 122 -6.24 5.68 -4.35
N ARG A 123 -6.09 7.01 -4.25
CA ARG A 123 -6.75 7.76 -3.17
C ARG A 123 -8.13 8.24 -3.60
N VAL A 124 -9.17 7.77 -2.93
CA VAL A 124 -10.51 8.35 -3.04
C VAL A 124 -10.57 9.59 -2.15
N ALA A 125 -10.77 10.75 -2.76
CA ALA A 125 -10.74 12.05 -2.10
C ALA A 125 -12.07 12.79 -2.21
N PRO A 126 -12.38 13.68 -1.25
CA PRO A 126 -13.60 14.47 -1.29
C PRO A 126 -13.58 15.47 -2.46
N ARG A 127 -14.78 15.80 -2.97
CA ARG A 127 -14.98 16.91 -3.91
C ARG A 127 -15.27 18.18 -3.12
N SER A 128 -14.51 19.25 -3.35
CA SER A 128 -14.63 20.49 -2.56
C SER A 128 -16.04 21.10 -2.56
N GLY A 129 -16.76 20.99 -3.67
CA GLY A 129 -18.15 21.45 -3.76
C GLY A 129 -19.11 20.71 -2.81
N LEU A 130 -18.92 19.39 -2.63
CA LEU A 130 -19.74 18.61 -1.71
C LEU A 130 -19.37 18.89 -0.25
N ALA A 131 -18.07 19.01 0.04
CA ALA A 131 -17.58 19.38 1.37
C ALA A 131 -18.10 20.76 1.81
N ALA A 132 -17.93 21.79 0.98
CA ALA A 132 -18.27 23.16 1.35
C ALA A 132 -19.79 23.43 1.41
N LYS A 133 -20.59 22.78 0.55
CA LYS A 133 -22.03 23.07 0.43
C LYS A 133 -22.93 22.11 1.19
N HIS A 134 -22.50 20.87 1.37
CA HIS A 134 -23.31 19.80 1.94
C HIS A 134 -22.66 19.12 3.15
N PHE A 135 -21.48 19.58 3.56
CA PHE A 135 -20.72 19.02 4.68
C PHE A 135 -20.43 17.51 4.51
N ILE A 136 -20.13 17.11 3.28
CA ILE A 136 -19.79 15.73 2.93
C ILE A 136 -18.28 15.54 2.89
N ASP A 137 -17.82 14.45 3.50
CA ASP A 137 -16.42 14.02 3.46
C ASP A 137 -16.27 12.57 3.00
N VAL A 138 -15.05 12.16 2.70
CA VAL A 138 -14.69 10.80 2.27
C VAL A 138 -13.83 10.13 3.33
N GLY A 139 -14.27 8.96 3.80
CA GLY A 139 -13.52 8.07 4.68
C GLY A 139 -12.73 7.00 3.94
N ALA A 140 -11.87 6.30 4.70
CA ALA A 140 -11.00 5.22 4.21
C ALA A 140 -10.13 5.69 3.03
N GLY A 141 -10.60 5.44 1.81
CA GLY A 141 -10.06 6.05 0.60
C GLY A 141 -8.72 5.51 0.10
N VAL A 142 -8.11 4.52 0.75
CA VAL A 142 -6.92 3.82 0.23
C VAL A 142 -7.37 2.64 -0.62
N VAL A 143 -7.07 2.68 -1.91
CA VAL A 143 -7.31 1.60 -2.87
C VAL A 143 -5.97 1.03 -3.30
N ASP A 144 -5.68 -0.18 -2.84
CA ASP A 144 -4.41 -0.84 -3.07
C ASP A 144 -4.18 -1.20 -4.54
N GLU A 145 -2.92 -1.29 -4.95
CA GLU A 145 -2.52 -1.59 -6.33
C GLU A 145 -3.04 -2.95 -6.82
N ASP A 146 -3.17 -3.92 -5.91
CA ASP A 146 -3.62 -5.28 -6.16
C ASP A 146 -5.14 -5.48 -5.96
N TYR A 147 -5.88 -4.44 -5.57
CA TYR A 147 -7.33 -4.52 -5.41
C TYR A 147 -8.06 -4.64 -6.76
N ARG A 148 -8.93 -5.66 -6.89
CA ARG A 148 -9.75 -5.89 -8.10
C ARG A 148 -11.25 -6.00 -7.81
N GLY A 149 -11.69 -5.61 -6.62
CA GLY A 149 -13.11 -5.60 -6.28
C GLY A 149 -13.84 -4.36 -6.79
N ASN A 150 -15.10 -4.22 -6.36
CA ASN A 150 -15.93 -3.04 -6.66
C ASN A 150 -15.43 -1.85 -5.85
N LEU A 151 -14.98 -0.80 -6.54
CA LEU A 151 -14.50 0.43 -5.92
C LEU A 151 -15.67 1.13 -5.19
N GLY A 152 -15.62 1.09 -3.86
CA GLY A 152 -16.57 1.78 -2.99
C GLY A 152 -16.05 3.16 -2.55
N VAL A 153 -16.97 4.11 -2.41
CA VAL A 153 -16.72 5.44 -1.84
C VAL A 153 -17.40 5.50 -0.48
N VAL A 154 -16.62 5.62 0.60
CA VAL A 154 -17.17 5.80 1.96
C VAL A 154 -17.48 7.28 2.15
N LEU A 155 -18.74 7.67 2.05
CA LEU A 155 -19.17 9.04 2.31
C LEU A 155 -19.58 9.20 3.77
N PHE A 156 -19.13 10.29 4.40
CA PHE A 156 -19.63 10.78 5.67
C PHE A 156 -20.49 12.02 5.45
N ASN A 157 -21.67 12.06 6.05
CA ASN A 157 -22.50 13.25 6.10
C ASN A 157 -22.42 13.87 7.49
N PHE A 158 -21.67 14.96 7.62
CA PHE A 158 -21.56 15.70 8.89
C PHE A 158 -22.59 16.82 9.02
N SER A 159 -23.47 16.99 8.03
CA SER A 159 -24.55 17.96 8.11
C SER A 159 -25.70 17.46 8.99
N LYS A 160 -26.63 18.37 9.30
CA LYS A 160 -27.89 18.06 10.00
C LYS A 160 -29.02 17.64 9.06
N GLU A 161 -28.76 17.62 7.76
CA GLU A 161 -29.73 17.32 6.72
C GLU A 161 -29.39 15.97 6.07
N THR A 162 -30.40 15.28 5.54
CA THR A 162 -30.16 14.08 4.74
C THR A 162 -29.53 14.47 3.40
N PHE A 163 -28.46 13.79 3.03
CA PHE A 163 -27.81 13.96 1.74
C PHE A 163 -28.26 12.86 0.77
N GLU A 164 -28.91 13.27 -0.31
CA GLU A 164 -29.38 12.39 -1.38
C GLU A 164 -28.30 12.25 -2.46
N VAL A 165 -27.89 11.02 -2.73
CA VAL A 165 -27.04 10.67 -3.88
C VAL A 165 -27.92 10.01 -4.92
N ARG A 166 -27.92 10.51 -6.14
CA ARG A 166 -28.58 9.85 -7.27
C ARG A 166 -27.57 9.06 -8.11
N LYS A 167 -28.04 8.01 -8.76
CA LYS A 167 -27.27 7.32 -9.80
C LYS A 167 -26.74 8.35 -10.82
N GLY A 168 -25.44 8.30 -11.09
CA GLY A 168 -24.76 9.22 -12.00
C GLY A 168 -24.23 10.50 -11.34
N ASP A 169 -24.47 10.71 -10.05
CA ASP A 169 -23.85 11.83 -9.33
C ASP A 169 -22.36 11.60 -9.13
N ARG A 170 -21.57 12.66 -9.28
CA ARG A 170 -20.14 12.66 -8.99
C ARG A 170 -19.92 12.85 -7.49
N VAL A 171 -19.57 11.78 -6.80
CA VAL A 171 -19.55 11.75 -5.33
C VAL A 171 -18.15 11.90 -4.71
N ALA A 172 -17.11 11.52 -5.44
CA ALA A 172 -15.72 11.61 -5.01
C ALA A 172 -14.80 11.77 -6.22
N GLN A 173 -13.50 11.83 -5.99
CA GLN A 173 -12.50 11.78 -7.05
C GLN A 173 -11.38 10.81 -6.70
N LEU A 174 -10.87 10.08 -7.69
CA LEU A 174 -9.76 9.14 -7.56
C LEU A 174 -8.46 9.80 -8.00
N LEU A 175 -7.47 9.87 -7.12
CA LEU A 175 -6.11 10.30 -7.42
C LEU A 175 -5.19 9.07 -7.48
N CYS A 176 -4.28 9.03 -8.46
CA CYS A 176 -3.18 8.07 -8.45
C CYS A 176 -2.00 8.70 -7.72
N GLU A 177 -1.82 8.37 -6.45
CA GLU A 177 -0.76 8.93 -5.63
C GLU A 177 0.46 8.03 -5.65
N LYS A 178 1.61 8.61 -6.01
CA LYS A 178 2.88 7.88 -6.07
C LYS A 178 3.35 7.52 -4.67
N ILE A 179 3.80 6.28 -4.51
CA ILE A 179 4.36 5.74 -3.27
C ILE A 179 5.62 4.93 -3.56
N CYS A 180 6.36 4.63 -2.51
CA CYS A 180 7.39 3.60 -2.52
C CYS A 180 6.88 2.38 -1.73
N TYR A 181 7.42 1.21 -2.06
CA TYR A 181 7.22 -0.04 -1.31
C TYR A 181 8.54 -0.39 -0.59
N PRO A 182 8.88 0.28 0.53
CA PRO A 182 10.13 0.02 1.23
C PRO A 182 10.03 -1.26 2.08
N ASP A 183 11.15 -1.98 2.19
CA ASP A 183 11.31 -2.98 3.23
C ASP A 183 11.56 -2.31 4.59
N LEU A 184 11.03 -2.92 5.66
CA LEU A 184 11.21 -2.41 7.02
C LEU A 184 12.50 -2.97 7.63
N VAL A 185 13.32 -2.09 8.23
CA VAL A 185 14.52 -2.46 8.98
C VAL A 185 14.43 -1.84 10.38
N GLU A 186 14.36 -2.69 11.41
CA GLU A 186 14.35 -2.27 12.81
C GLU A 186 15.73 -1.76 13.26
N GLN A 187 15.77 -0.73 14.10
CA GLN A 187 16.99 -0.09 14.62
C GLN A 187 16.85 0.20 16.11
N GLU A 188 17.95 0.23 16.86
CA GLU A 188 17.94 0.61 18.28
C GLU A 188 17.56 2.09 18.50
N THR A 189 18.03 2.97 17.62
CA THR A 189 17.68 4.40 17.60
C THR A 189 17.82 4.97 16.18
N LEU A 190 17.19 6.14 15.94
CA LEU A 190 17.31 6.92 14.71
C LEU A 190 18.28 8.09 14.88
N ASP A 191 18.65 8.73 13.77
CA ASP A 191 19.44 9.96 13.72
C ASP A 191 18.65 11.19 14.22
N GLU A 192 19.36 12.22 14.68
CA GLU A 192 18.76 13.48 15.10
C GLU A 192 18.44 14.37 13.90
N THR A 193 17.34 15.11 13.98
CA THR A 193 16.94 16.10 12.97
C THR A 193 16.56 17.41 13.63
N ASP A 194 16.60 18.52 12.89
CA ASP A 194 16.19 19.84 13.39
C ASP A 194 14.76 19.86 13.96
N ARG A 195 13.86 19.01 13.44
CA ARG A 195 12.49 18.90 13.95
C ARG A 195 12.40 18.09 15.25
N GLY A 196 13.27 17.10 15.44
CA GLY A 196 13.27 16.19 16.59
C GLY A 196 11.89 15.63 16.91
N ALA A 197 11.47 15.70 18.18
CA ALA A 197 10.16 15.24 18.65
C ALA A 197 8.99 16.23 18.43
N GLY A 198 9.19 17.32 17.67
CA GLY A 198 8.17 18.36 17.44
C GLY A 198 7.03 17.92 16.51
N GLY A 199 5.79 17.93 17.02
CA GLY A 199 4.55 17.64 16.27
C GLY A 199 3.34 18.43 16.79
N PHE A 200 2.15 18.21 16.21
CA PHE A 200 0.88 18.75 16.72
C PHE A 200 0.84 20.28 16.93
N GLY A 201 1.27 21.05 15.92
CA GLY A 201 1.32 22.52 16.02
C GLY A 201 2.59 23.07 16.67
N SER A 202 3.66 22.27 16.75
CA SER A 202 4.96 22.69 17.31
C SER A 202 5.61 23.88 16.60
N THR A 203 5.20 24.20 15.36
CA THR A 203 5.71 25.32 14.57
C THR A 203 4.90 26.61 14.74
N GLY A 204 3.87 26.62 15.58
CA GLY A 204 3.04 27.80 15.86
C GLY A 204 1.66 27.76 15.21
N HIS A 205 0.92 28.86 15.41
CA HIS A 205 -0.49 29.00 15.02
C HIS A 205 -0.75 30.07 13.94
N ASN A 206 0.26 30.82 13.49
CA ASN A 206 0.11 31.99 12.61
C ASN A 206 1.13 32.01 11.47
#